data_AF-A0A4Y2N1K1-F1
#
_entry.id   AF-A0A4Y2N1K1-F1
#
_cell.length_a   1.000
_cell.length_b   1.000
_cell.length_c   1.000
_cell.angle_alpha   90.00
_cell.angle_beta   90.00
_cell.angle_gamma   90.00
#
_symmetry.space_group_name_H-M   'P 1'
#
loop_
_entity.id
_entity.type
_entity.pdbx_description
1 polymer ?
#
loop_
_entity_poly.entity_id
_entity_poly.type
_entity_poly.pdbx_seq_one_letter_code
_entity_poly.pdbx_strand_id
1 'polypeptide(L)'
;MDSLKKRRSAARINFTKTANLLKEELKKDSSDKGILRVKLIRLQEYLINLKDYDDKIIALLADSAADEDALRAEMEGCDKYRDEFHVLTRIMDEKLEKNTGRTGSISADDSVSSVTVKEKRYKLPKIDIKSFDGELINWLSFWAQFRKIHED
;
A
#
# COMPACT_ATOMS: atom_id res chain seq x y z
N MET A 1 -12.89 -19.60 25.07
CA MET A 1 -11.45 -19.46 24.73
C MET A 1 -11.00 -20.38 23.58
N ASP A 2 -11.19 -21.70 23.69
CA ASP A 2 -10.51 -22.68 22.80
C ASP A 2 -10.95 -22.64 21.34
N SER A 3 -12.24 -22.38 21.07
CA SER A 3 -12.75 -22.22 19.71
C SER A 3 -12.09 -21.03 18.99
N LEU A 4 -11.89 -19.90 19.68
CA LEU A 4 -11.20 -18.73 19.15
C LEU A 4 -9.73 -19.06 18.86
N LYS A 5 -9.03 -19.69 19.81
CA LYS A 5 -7.64 -20.15 19.62
C LYS A 5 -7.50 -21.08 18.42
N LYS A 6 -8.44 -22.01 18.22
CA LYS A 6 -8.45 -22.93 17.07
C LYS A 6 -8.64 -22.21 15.73
N ARG A 7 -9.61 -21.29 15.65
CA ARG A 7 -9.86 -20.48 14.44
C ARG A 7 -8.67 -19.58 14.12
N ARG A 8 -8.09 -18.94 15.14
CA ARG A 8 -6.86 -18.15 15.03
C ARG A 8 -5.71 -18.98 14.48
N SER A 9 -5.48 -20.17 15.01
CA SER A 9 -4.41 -21.05 14.52
C SER A 9 -4.60 -21.40 13.04
N ALA A 10 -5.83 -21.69 12.60
CA ALA A 10 -6.11 -21.92 11.19
C ALA A 10 -5.83 -20.68 10.32
N ALA A 11 -6.20 -19.49 10.78
CA ALA A 11 -5.90 -18.23 10.10
C ALA A 11 -4.38 -17.96 10.02
N ARG A 12 -3.63 -18.20 11.10
CA ARG A 12 -2.17 -18.08 11.14
C ARG A 12 -1.50 -19.02 10.13
N ILE A 13 -1.95 -20.27 10.04
CA ILE A 13 -1.45 -21.25 9.04
C ILE A 13 -1.68 -20.73 7.62
N ASN A 14 -2.88 -20.22 7.33
CA ASN A 14 -3.22 -19.70 6.00
C ASN A 14 -2.41 -18.45 5.65
N PHE A 15 -2.21 -17.55 6.61
CA PHE A 15 -1.36 -16.38 6.47
C PHE A 15 0.07 -16.81 6.13
N THR A 16 0.69 -17.67 6.94
CA THR A 16 2.08 -18.12 6.73
C THR A 16 2.25 -18.83 5.38
N LYS A 17 1.30 -19.67 4.98
CA LYS A 17 1.31 -20.32 3.67
C LYS A 17 1.28 -19.28 2.53
N THR A 18 0.40 -18.29 2.62
CA THR A 18 0.27 -17.23 1.61
C THR A 18 1.49 -16.32 1.59
N ALA A 19 2.05 -15.98 2.75
CA ALA A 19 3.23 -15.16 2.91
C ALA A 19 4.46 -15.83 2.28
N ASN A 20 4.65 -17.13 2.51
CA ASN A 20 5.72 -17.89 1.88
C ASN A 20 5.57 -17.95 0.36
N LEU A 21 4.35 -18.19 -0.15
CA LEU A 21 4.11 -18.12 -1.59
C LEU A 21 4.40 -16.74 -2.17
N LEU A 22 4.10 -15.66 -1.44
CA LEU A 22 4.43 -14.30 -1.86
C LEU A 22 5.93 -14.06 -1.86
N LYS A 23 6.67 -14.55 -0.85
CA LYS A 23 8.14 -14.47 -0.80
C LYS A 23 8.77 -15.19 -1.99
N GLU A 24 8.32 -16.40 -2.29
CA GLU A 24 8.81 -17.15 -3.46
C GLU A 24 8.50 -16.44 -4.77
N GLU A 25 7.31 -15.84 -4.89
CA GLU A 25 6.95 -15.07 -6.07
C GLU A 25 7.77 -13.77 -6.16
N LEU A 26 8.09 -13.12 -5.05
CA LEU A 26 8.91 -11.90 -5.04
C LEU A 26 10.36 -12.14 -5.49
N LYS A 27 10.92 -13.33 -5.21
CA LYS A 27 12.27 -13.74 -5.64
C LYS A 27 12.43 -13.91 -7.16
N LYS A 28 11.35 -14.12 -7.91
CA LYS A 28 11.41 -14.31 -9.36
C LYS A 28 11.57 -12.96 -10.07
N ASP A 29 12.38 -12.89 -11.12
CA ASP A 29 12.56 -11.64 -11.88
C ASP A 29 11.34 -11.30 -12.77
N SER A 30 10.57 -12.31 -13.18
CA SER A 30 9.45 -12.19 -14.13
C SER A 30 8.05 -12.31 -13.49
N SER A 31 7.92 -12.03 -12.20
CA SER A 31 6.64 -12.21 -11.50
C SER A 31 5.55 -11.27 -12.00
N ASP A 32 4.34 -11.81 -12.09
CA ASP A 32 3.14 -11.06 -12.42
C ASP A 32 2.76 -10.11 -11.26
N LYS A 33 2.75 -8.81 -11.56
CA LYS A 33 2.40 -7.74 -10.62
C LYS A 33 0.97 -7.90 -10.06
N GLY A 34 0.03 -8.34 -10.88
CA GLY A 34 -1.35 -8.60 -10.48
C GLY A 34 -1.44 -9.76 -9.49
N ILE A 35 -0.72 -10.86 -9.76
CA ILE A 35 -0.66 -12.01 -8.84
C ILE A 35 -0.06 -11.60 -7.49
N LEU A 36 1.02 -10.83 -7.50
CA LEU A 36 1.62 -10.29 -6.28
C LEU A 36 0.61 -9.43 -5.50
N ARG A 37 -0.15 -8.56 -6.18
CA ARG A 37 -1.12 -7.66 -5.56
C ARG A 37 -2.27 -8.42 -4.93
N VAL A 38 -2.82 -9.42 -5.63
CA VAL A 38 -3.89 -10.28 -5.11
C VAL A 38 -3.42 -11.05 -3.87
N LYS A 39 -2.19 -11.58 -3.87
CA LYS A 39 -1.63 -12.26 -2.68
C LYS A 39 -1.48 -11.29 -1.50
N LEU A 40 -1.06 -10.05 -1.74
CA LEU A 40 -0.94 -9.03 -0.70
C LEU A 40 -2.30 -8.66 -0.11
N ILE A 41 -3.32 -8.42 -0.95
CA ILE A 41 -4.70 -8.17 -0.50
C ILE A 41 -5.19 -9.32 0.39
N ARG A 42 -4.97 -10.57 -0.04
CA ARG A 42 -5.37 -11.75 0.73
C ARG A 42 -4.64 -11.84 2.08
N LEU A 43 -3.37 -11.45 2.16
CA LEU A 43 -2.65 -11.36 3.44
C LEU A 43 -3.25 -10.30 4.36
N GLN A 44 -3.66 -9.16 3.81
CA GLN A 44 -4.32 -8.10 4.56
C GLN A 44 -5.66 -8.59 5.13
N GLU A 45 -6.47 -9.31 4.36
CA GLU A 45 -7.71 -9.93 4.84
C GLU A 45 -7.46 -10.91 6.00
N TYR A 46 -6.40 -11.73 5.90
CA TYR A 46 -6.01 -12.61 6.99
C TYR A 46 -5.58 -11.84 8.24
N LEU A 47 -4.89 -10.70 8.11
CA LEU A 47 -4.55 -9.87 9.26
C LEU A 47 -5.77 -9.25 9.94
N ILE A 48 -6.74 -8.76 9.17
CA ILE A 48 -7.98 -8.22 9.73
C ILE A 48 -8.71 -9.29 10.54
N ASN A 49 -8.80 -10.51 9.99
CA ASN A 49 -9.40 -11.65 10.69
C ASN A 49 -8.59 -12.07 11.92
N LEU A 50 -7.26 -12.06 11.84
CA LEU A 50 -6.40 -12.37 12.98
C LEU A 50 -6.57 -11.35 14.11
N LYS A 51 -6.59 -10.06 13.77
CA LYS A 51 -6.82 -8.99 14.73
C LYS A 51 -8.14 -9.18 15.49
N ASP A 52 -9.23 -9.52 14.80
CA ASP A 52 -10.51 -9.80 15.48
C ASP A 52 -10.41 -10.95 16.49
N TYR A 53 -9.68 -12.02 16.16
CA TYR A 53 -9.44 -13.12 17.09
C TYR A 53 -8.51 -12.74 18.24
N ASP A 54 -7.44 -11.99 17.94
CA ASP A 54 -6.45 -11.55 18.91
C ASP A 54 -7.06 -10.56 19.92
N ASP A 55 -7.82 -9.56 19.47
CA ASP A 55 -8.54 -8.60 20.33
C ASP A 55 -9.51 -9.34 21.28
N LYS A 56 -10.25 -10.33 20.76
CA LYS A 56 -11.16 -11.16 21.58
C LYS A 56 -10.41 -12.03 22.59
N ILE A 57 -9.25 -12.57 22.22
CA ILE A 57 -8.42 -13.39 23.11
C ILE A 57 -7.79 -12.53 24.21
N ILE A 58 -7.27 -11.35 23.84
CA ILE A 58 -6.66 -10.38 24.77
C ILE A 58 -7.70 -9.89 25.76
N ALA A 59 -8.91 -9.53 25.32
CA ALA A 59 -9.99 -9.11 26.22
C ALA A 59 -10.33 -10.21 27.23
N LEU A 60 -10.50 -11.46 26.78
CA LEU A 60 -10.77 -12.59 27.67
C LEU A 60 -9.62 -12.89 28.64
N LEU A 61 -8.37 -12.63 28.25
CA LEU A 61 -7.22 -12.77 29.14
C LEU A 61 -7.19 -11.65 30.19
N ALA A 62 -7.44 -10.40 29.78
CA ALA A 62 -7.49 -9.25 30.68
C ALA A 62 -8.63 -9.35 31.71
N ASP A 63 -9.77 -9.92 31.32
CA ASP A 63 -10.91 -10.17 32.22
C ASP A 63 -10.70 -11.38 33.14
N SER A 64 -9.68 -12.19 32.88
CA SER A 64 -9.31 -13.31 33.74
C SER A 64 -8.22 -12.87 34.73
N ALA A 65 -8.02 -13.63 35.82
CA ALA A 65 -6.88 -13.44 36.73
C ALA A 65 -5.54 -13.90 36.10
N ALA A 66 -5.40 -13.76 34.78
CA ALA A 66 -4.17 -14.06 34.07
C ALA A 66 -3.08 -13.08 34.48
N ASP A 67 -1.87 -13.60 34.55
CA ASP A 67 -0.69 -12.82 34.84
C ASP A 67 -0.38 -11.80 33.72
N GLU A 68 0.13 -10.64 34.11
CA GLU A 68 0.43 -9.54 33.18
C GLU A 68 1.49 -9.96 32.14
N ASP A 69 2.44 -10.82 32.52
CA ASP A 69 3.45 -11.32 31.59
C ASP A 69 2.83 -12.24 30.52
N ALA A 70 1.81 -13.02 30.88
CA ALA A 70 1.10 -13.86 29.91
C ALA A 70 0.30 -13.02 28.90
N LEU A 71 -0.30 -11.91 29.34
CA LEU A 71 -0.98 -10.97 28.46
C LEU A 71 0.02 -10.30 27.51
N ARG A 72 1.16 -9.84 28.02
CA ARG A 72 2.23 -9.21 27.22
C ARG A 72 2.77 -10.15 26.16
N ALA A 73 3.07 -11.40 26.53
CA ALA A 73 3.57 -12.41 25.60
C ALA A 73 2.56 -12.73 24.49
N GLU A 74 1.26 -12.74 24.81
CA GLU A 74 0.21 -12.94 23.82
C GLU A 74 0.15 -11.75 22.83
N MET A 75 0.23 -10.51 23.31
CA MET A 75 0.25 -9.31 22.46
C MET A 75 1.46 -9.31 21.51
N GLU A 76 2.67 -9.61 22.01
CA GLU A 76 3.89 -9.69 21.19
C GLU A 76 3.79 -10.80 20.13
N GLY A 77 3.16 -11.93 20.47
CA GLY A 77 2.91 -13.02 19.52
C GLY A 77 1.99 -12.62 18.35
N CYS A 78 1.13 -11.62 18.54
CA CYS A 78 0.24 -11.10 17.49
C CYS A 78 1.01 -10.16 16.53
N ASP A 79 1.90 -9.34 17.09
CA ASP A 79 2.67 -8.33 16.36
C ASP A 79 3.54 -8.91 15.24
N LYS A 80 4.09 -10.11 15.46
CA LYS A 80 4.90 -10.84 14.45
C LYS A 80 4.26 -10.92 13.06
N TYR A 81 2.95 -11.15 13.00
CA TYR A 81 2.24 -11.30 11.71
C TYR A 81 2.03 -9.95 11.02
N ARG A 82 1.79 -8.90 11.81
CA ARG A 82 1.67 -7.53 11.31
C ARG A 82 3.01 -7.05 10.74
N ASP A 83 4.10 -7.28 11.47
CA ASP A 83 5.44 -6.91 11.03
C ASP A 83 5.85 -7.63 9.75
N GLU A 84 5.57 -8.95 9.66
CA GLU A 84 5.83 -9.73 8.45
C GLU A 84 5.06 -9.19 7.23
N PHE A 85 3.81 -8.78 7.40
CA PHE A 85 3.02 -8.16 6.33
C PHE A 85 3.61 -6.81 5.87
N HIS A 86 4.03 -5.95 6.81
CA HIS A 86 4.63 -4.67 6.46
C HIS A 86 5.97 -4.85 5.72
N VAL A 87 6.79 -5.81 6.14
CA VAL A 87 8.02 -6.16 5.43
C VAL A 87 7.71 -6.61 4.00
N LEU A 88 6.73 -7.50 3.80
CA LEU A 88 6.35 -7.97 2.47
C LEU A 88 5.77 -6.86 1.58
N THR A 89 4.98 -5.97 2.17
CA THR A 89 4.41 -4.81 1.47
C THR A 89 5.53 -3.90 0.97
N ARG A 90 6.49 -3.56 1.84
CA ARG A 90 7.65 -2.75 1.47
C ARG A 90 8.47 -3.38 0.34
N ILE A 91 8.78 -4.68 0.44
CA ILE A 91 9.54 -5.38 -0.62
C ILE A 91 8.78 -5.35 -1.95
N MET A 92 7.46 -5.52 -1.90
CA MET A 92 6.63 -5.46 -3.10
C MET A 92 6.63 -4.06 -3.73
N ASP A 93 6.48 -3.01 -2.92
CA ASP A 93 6.50 -1.62 -3.40
C ASP A 93 7.87 -1.28 -4.02
N GLU A 94 8.97 -1.64 -3.36
CA GLU A 94 10.32 -1.47 -3.90
C GLU A 94 10.52 -2.20 -5.24
N LYS A 95 9.93 -3.39 -5.42
CA LYS A 95 9.99 -4.15 -6.67
C LYS A 95 9.16 -3.48 -7.78
N LEU A 96 8.01 -2.91 -7.44
CA LEU A 96 7.15 -2.22 -8.41
C LEU A 96 7.77 -0.91 -8.89
N GLU A 97 8.37 -0.13 -7.98
CA GLU A 97 9.02 1.14 -8.29
C GLU A 97 10.30 0.97 -9.12
N LYS A 98 11.12 -0.05 -8.85
CA LYS A 98 12.32 -0.36 -9.66
C LYS A 98 11.99 -0.68 -11.12
N ASN A 99 10.80 -1.22 -11.40
CA ASN A 99 10.33 -1.45 -12.77
C ASN A 99 9.74 -0.20 -13.45
N THR A 100 9.45 0.86 -12.69
CA THR A 100 8.96 2.16 -13.21
C THR A 100 10.11 3.14 -13.47
N GLY A 101 11.25 3.00 -12.79
CA GLY A 101 12.41 3.90 -12.86
C GLY A 101 13.35 3.79 -14.08
N ARG A 102 12.97 3.11 -15.17
CA ARG A 102 13.79 3.06 -16.41
C ARG A 102 13.38 4.06 -17.50
N THR A 103 12.73 5.16 -17.11
CA THR A 103 12.66 6.39 -17.92
C THR A 103 13.63 7.40 -17.33
N GLY A 104 14.64 7.75 -18.14
CA GLY A 104 15.90 8.37 -17.74
C GLY A 104 15.80 9.53 -16.74
N SER A 105 16.51 9.37 -15.63
CA SER A 105 17.10 10.50 -14.93
C SER A 105 18.20 11.06 -15.83
N ILE A 106 17.86 12.03 -16.66
CA ILE A 106 18.83 12.86 -17.36
C ILE A 106 19.50 13.69 -16.27
N SER A 107 20.69 13.23 -15.82
CA SER A 107 21.62 14.08 -15.10
C SER A 107 21.97 15.23 -16.04
N ALA A 108 21.65 16.45 -15.64
CA ALA A 108 22.14 17.65 -16.30
C ALA A 108 23.65 17.76 -16.03
N ASP A 109 24.38 18.26 -17.04
CA ASP A 109 25.86 18.36 -17.14
C ASP A 109 26.51 17.04 -17.62
N ASP A 110 27.13 16.89 -18.79
CA ASP A 110 27.76 17.80 -19.75
C ASP A 110 27.96 17.05 -21.10
N SER A 111 27.91 17.79 -22.21
CA SER A 111 28.54 17.55 -23.53
C SER A 111 28.24 16.30 -24.42
N VAL A 112 27.46 16.61 -25.48
CA VAL A 112 27.52 16.20 -26.91
C VAL A 112 27.71 14.71 -27.32
N SER A 113 26.66 14.13 -27.94
CA SER A 113 26.70 13.65 -29.33
C SER A 113 25.32 13.12 -29.77
N SER A 114 24.95 13.52 -30.99
CA SER A 114 23.68 13.32 -31.71
C SER A 114 23.10 11.89 -31.70
N VAL A 115 21.90 11.73 -31.14
CA VAL A 115 20.89 10.78 -31.64
C VAL A 115 19.53 11.49 -31.66
N THR A 116 19.05 11.83 -32.85
CA THR A 116 17.74 12.45 -33.05
C THR A 116 16.63 11.43 -32.84
N VAL A 117 16.15 11.29 -31.60
CA VAL A 117 14.83 10.73 -31.34
C VAL A 117 13.83 11.86 -31.56
N LYS A 118 12.97 11.75 -32.58
CA LYS A 118 11.86 12.68 -32.79
C LYS A 118 10.83 12.46 -31.67
N GLU A 119 11.11 12.98 -30.49
CA GLU A 119 10.13 13.17 -29.43
C GLU A 119 9.06 14.12 -29.98
N LYS A 120 7.87 13.58 -30.26
CA LYS A 120 6.68 14.42 -30.48
C LYS A 120 6.36 15.09 -29.14
N ARG A 121 7.04 16.19 -28.84
CA ARG A 121 6.70 17.08 -27.74
C ARG A 121 5.39 17.77 -28.10
N TYR A 122 4.28 17.19 -27.66
CA TYR A 122 3.00 17.88 -27.69
C TYR A 122 3.14 19.11 -26.80
N LYS A 123 3.16 20.30 -27.42
CA LYS A 123 3.05 21.55 -26.67
C LYS A 123 1.63 21.60 -26.12
N LEU A 124 1.46 21.21 -24.86
CA LEU A 124 0.22 21.46 -24.15
C LEU A 124 -0.01 22.97 -24.13
N PRO A 125 -1.21 23.46 -24.49
CA PRO A 125 -1.57 24.85 -24.29
C PRO A 125 -1.33 25.21 -22.82
N LYS A 126 -0.63 26.31 -22.55
CA LYS A 126 -0.46 26.79 -21.18
C LYS A 126 -1.86 27.13 -20.65
N ILE A 127 -2.28 26.41 -19.60
CA ILE A 127 -3.53 26.69 -18.92
C ILE A 127 -3.23 27.79 -17.91
N ASP A 128 -3.55 29.04 -18.27
CA ASP A 128 -3.49 30.15 -17.34
C ASP A 128 -4.79 30.17 -16.53
N ILE A 129 -4.75 29.57 -15.33
CA ILE A 129 -5.85 29.68 -14.37
C ILE A 129 -5.83 31.10 -13.83
N LYS A 130 -6.90 31.86 -14.07
CA LYS A 130 -7.01 33.22 -13.52
C LYS A 130 -7.14 33.11 -12.01
N SER A 131 -6.28 33.79 -11.27
CA SER A 131 -6.38 33.94 -9.81
C SER A 131 -7.64 34.74 -9.45
N PHE A 132 -8.37 34.30 -8.43
CA PHE A 132 -9.49 35.06 -7.87
C PHE A 132 -8.96 36.31 -7.16
N ASP A 133 -9.56 37.46 -7.44
CA ASP A 133 -9.19 38.78 -6.92
C ASP A 133 -9.74 39.06 -5.52
N GLY A 134 -10.59 38.17 -4.98
CA GLY A 134 -11.18 38.30 -3.65
C GLY A 134 -12.49 39.10 -3.63
N GLU A 135 -12.96 39.62 -4.78
CA GLU A 135 -14.22 40.34 -4.85
C GLU A 135 -15.39 39.37 -4.94
N LEU A 136 -16.33 39.49 -3.99
CA LEU A 136 -17.49 38.59 -3.89
C LEU A 136 -18.36 38.59 -5.17
N ILE A 137 -18.41 39.70 -5.89
CA ILE A 137 -19.14 39.85 -7.16
C ILE A 137 -18.53 38.97 -8.26
N ASN A 138 -17.21 38.77 -8.23
CA ASN A 138 -16.46 38.00 -9.22
C ASN A 138 -16.39 36.50 -8.89
N TRP A 139 -16.91 36.09 -7.72
CA TRP A 139 -16.88 34.70 -7.26
C TRP A 139 -17.58 33.73 -8.20
N LEU A 140 -18.79 34.07 -8.67
CA LEU A 140 -19.55 33.21 -9.59
C LEU A 140 -18.85 33.08 -10.96
N SER A 141 -18.28 34.18 -11.46
CA SER A 141 -17.52 34.21 -12.71
C SER A 141 -16.21 33.41 -12.61
N PHE A 142 -15.58 33.41 -11.43
CA PHE A 142 -14.43 32.57 -11.12
C PHE A 142 -14.82 31.08 -11.07
N TRP A 143 -15.90 30.71 -10.37
CA TRP A 143 -16.35 29.31 -10.28
C TRP A 143 -16.82 28.72 -11.61
N ALA A 144 -17.38 29.53 -12.50
CA ALA A 144 -17.77 29.09 -13.83
C ALA A 144 -16.60 28.47 -14.62
N GLN A 145 -15.35 28.82 -14.31
CA GLN A 145 -14.15 28.24 -14.93
C GLN A 145 -13.96 26.75 -14.59
N PHE A 146 -14.43 26.32 -13.43
CA PHE A 146 -14.28 24.94 -12.93
C PHE A 146 -15.50 24.06 -13.22
N ARG A 147 -16.60 24.65 -13.73
CA ARG A 147 -17.86 23.94 -14.01
C ARG A 147 -17.66 22.72 -14.92
N LYS A 148 -16.76 22.84 -15.90
CA LYS A 148 -16.45 21.78 -16.87
C LYS A 148 -15.68 20.60 -16.28
N ILE A 149 -15.10 20.74 -15.08
CA ILE A 149 -14.38 19.67 -14.35
C ILE A 149 -15.32 18.99 -13.33
N HIS A 150 -16.45 19.63 -12.98
CA HIS A 150 -17.37 19.17 -11.93
C HIS A 150 -18.61 18.44 -12.49
N GLU A 151 -18.95 18.61 -13.76
CA GLU A 151 -20.11 17.98 -14.42
C GLU A 151 -19.74 16.78 -15.31
N ASP A 152 -18.48 16.32 -15.29
CA ASP A 152 -17.94 15.11 -15.99
C ASP A 152 -17.33 14.14 -14.96
#